data_AF-A0A2E3CN70-F1
#
_entry.id   AF-A0A2E3CN70-F1
#
_cell.length_a   1.000
_cell.length_b   1.000
_cell.length_c   1.000
_cell.angle_alpha   90.00
_cell.angle_beta   90.00
_cell.angle_gamma   90.00
#
_symmetry.space_group_name_H-M   'P 1'
#
loop_
_entity.id
_entity.type
_entity.pdbx_description
1 polymer ?
#
loop_
_entity_poly.entity_id
_entity_poly.type
_entity_poly.pdbx_seq_one_letter_code
_entity_poly.pdbx_strand_id
1 'polypeptide(L)'
;MDNQSSGDVVEPLVTPIVVPHRGSLLVATPQLEDPNFRRSVILMIEHGQEGSLGVVLNRPSTDSLETLLPTWLTSEVSSSTVFVGGPVQPDALLALLPTSSAVSGSSKISEQISMLDLEADMNLTEIDMDKVRFYFGYAGWSPGQLRLEIEEGAWWTFDSTPDELTCDPSECWQSVLARQRSAARLLSIYPDQSYMN
;
A
#
# COMPACT_ATOMS: atom_id res chain seq x y z
N MET A 1 39.34 38.31 5.19
CA MET A 1 40.09 37.50 6.16
C MET A 1 39.28 37.56 7.44
N ASP A 2 38.24 36.75 7.65
CA ASP A 2 38.18 35.30 7.89
C ASP A 2 37.20 35.26 9.08
N ASN A 3 36.23 34.37 9.29
CA ASN A 3 35.89 33.07 8.76
C ASN A 3 34.44 32.87 9.25
N GLN A 4 33.42 32.98 8.38
CA GLN A 4 32.08 32.50 8.74
C GLN A 4 32.12 30.98 8.55
N SER A 5 32.49 30.29 9.63
CA SER A 5 32.26 28.86 9.79
C SER A 5 30.75 28.64 9.82
N SER A 6 30.14 28.50 8.65
CA SER A 6 28.82 27.88 8.50
C SER A 6 28.94 26.47 9.06
N GLY A 7 28.56 26.30 10.32
CA GLY A 7 28.37 24.97 10.88
C GLY A 7 27.30 24.28 10.06
N ASP A 8 27.66 23.17 9.41
CA ASP A 8 26.68 22.21 8.91
C ASP A 8 25.83 21.80 10.11
N VAL A 9 24.66 22.42 10.25
CA VAL A 9 23.62 21.93 11.14
C VAL A 9 23.15 20.64 10.50
N VAL A 10 23.65 19.52 11.01
CA VAL A 10 23.12 18.20 10.66
C VAL A 10 21.69 18.19 11.21
N GLU A 11 20.73 18.51 10.36
CA GLU A 11 19.32 18.35 10.69
C GLU A 11 19.11 16.90 11.16
N PRO A 12 18.46 16.69 12.31
CA PRO A 12 18.17 15.34 12.76
C PRO A 12 17.40 14.63 11.65
N LEU A 13 17.84 13.40 11.31
CA LEU A 13 17.06 12.53 10.43
C LEU A 13 15.74 12.26 11.14
N VAL A 14 14.69 12.97 10.74
CA VAL A 14 13.32 12.79 11.22
C VAL A 14 12.47 12.44 10.01
N THR A 15 11.57 11.48 10.17
CA THR A 15 10.52 11.25 9.16
C THR A 15 9.42 12.27 9.42
N PRO A 16 9.19 13.24 8.52
CA PRO A 16 8.16 14.24 8.74
C PRO A 16 6.78 13.56 8.75
N ILE A 17 5.89 14.07 9.61
CA ILE A 17 4.49 13.65 9.61
C ILE A 17 3.82 14.33 8.42
N VAL A 18 3.59 13.55 7.37
CA VAL A 18 2.84 14.00 6.18
C VAL A 18 1.38 13.61 6.36
N VAL A 19 0.48 14.58 6.17
CA VAL A 19 -0.96 14.35 6.24
C VAL A 19 -1.35 13.40 5.11
N PRO A 20 -2.00 12.25 5.41
CA PRO A 20 -2.42 11.33 4.38
C PRO A 20 -3.50 11.95 3.48
N HIS A 21 -3.52 11.52 2.24
CA HIS A 21 -4.58 11.82 1.29
C HIS A 21 -4.86 10.59 0.44
N ARG A 22 -5.89 10.67 -0.40
CA ARG A 22 -6.16 9.63 -1.41
C ARG A 22 -4.92 9.45 -2.30
N GLY A 23 -4.46 8.20 -2.42
CA GLY A 23 -3.24 7.83 -3.14
C GLY A 23 -1.95 7.86 -2.33
N SER A 24 -1.95 8.30 -1.07
CA SER A 24 -0.78 8.15 -0.20
C SER A 24 -0.53 6.68 0.15
N LEU A 25 0.71 6.34 0.47
CA LEU A 25 1.07 5.10 1.15
C LEU A 25 1.10 5.32 2.66
N LEU A 26 0.52 4.40 3.41
CA LEU A 26 0.80 4.21 4.83
C LEU A 26 1.74 3.02 4.98
N VAL A 27 2.84 3.22 5.68
CA VAL A 27 3.84 2.18 5.95
C VAL A 27 3.90 1.96 7.44
N ALA A 28 3.63 0.73 7.87
CA ALA A 28 3.66 0.36 9.28
C ALA A 28 5.04 0.62 9.86
N THR A 29 5.11 1.30 11.01
CA THR A 29 6.37 1.38 11.75
C THR A 29 6.63 0.06 12.48
N PRO A 30 7.87 -0.23 12.91
CA PRO A 30 8.13 -1.42 13.71
C PRO A 30 7.41 -1.47 15.07
N GLN A 31 6.81 -0.38 15.52
CA GLN A 31 6.02 -0.32 16.76
C GLN A 31 4.61 -0.90 16.58
N LEU A 32 4.10 -0.97 15.34
CA LEU A 32 2.79 -1.52 15.04
C LEU A 32 2.86 -3.06 15.01
N GLU A 33 2.46 -3.67 16.13
CA GLU A 33 2.51 -5.13 16.33
C GLU A 33 1.23 -5.87 15.93
N ASP A 34 0.16 -5.15 15.54
CA ASP A 34 -1.09 -5.78 15.09
C ASP A 34 -0.79 -6.78 13.96
N PRO A 35 -1.15 -8.07 14.08
CA PRO A 35 -0.85 -9.08 13.06
C PRO A 35 -1.48 -8.73 11.70
N ASN A 36 -2.58 -7.97 11.64
CA ASN A 36 -3.22 -7.51 10.41
C ASN A 36 -2.43 -6.41 9.68
N PHE A 37 -1.49 -5.74 10.38
CA PHE A 37 -0.84 -4.54 9.85
C PHE A 37 0.68 -4.48 10.08
N ARG A 38 1.26 -5.40 10.86
CA ARG A 38 2.71 -5.48 11.03
C ARG A 38 3.38 -5.63 9.67
N ARG A 39 4.37 -4.76 9.41
CA ARG A 39 5.08 -4.63 8.11
C ARG A 39 4.19 -4.50 6.89
N SER A 40 2.98 -3.94 7.05
CA SER A 40 2.15 -3.65 5.88
C SER A 40 2.62 -2.38 5.18
N VAL A 41 2.44 -2.38 3.87
CA VAL A 41 2.38 -1.20 3.01
C VAL A 41 0.94 -1.08 2.54
N ILE A 42 0.28 0.03 2.84
CA ILE A 42 -1.13 0.25 2.53
C ILE A 42 -1.25 1.40 1.56
N LEU A 43 -1.99 1.21 0.46
CA LEU A 43 -2.41 2.30 -0.40
C LEU A 43 -3.72 2.89 0.09
N MET A 44 -3.77 4.21 0.28
CA MET A 44 -5.00 4.92 0.59
C MET A 44 -5.88 5.05 -0.65
N ILE A 45 -7.03 4.37 -0.65
CA ILE A 45 -8.02 4.43 -1.74
C ILE A 45 -8.95 5.63 -1.53
N GLU A 46 -9.31 5.90 -0.27
CA GLU A 46 -10.12 7.04 0.14
C GLU A 46 -9.61 7.61 1.47
N HIS A 47 -9.69 8.94 1.62
CA HIS A 47 -9.38 9.63 2.87
C HIS A 47 -10.20 10.92 2.96
N GLY A 48 -10.94 11.09 4.05
CA GLY A 48 -11.80 12.27 4.25
C GLY A 48 -12.36 12.36 5.68
N GLN A 49 -13.36 13.23 5.85
CA GLN A 49 -13.98 13.46 7.17
C GLN A 49 -14.81 12.27 7.66
N GLU A 50 -15.40 11.51 6.74
CA GLU A 50 -16.23 10.34 7.05
C GLU A 50 -15.41 9.08 7.39
N GLY A 51 -14.08 9.14 7.26
CA GLY A 51 -13.20 8.02 7.52
C GLY A 51 -12.13 7.86 6.44
N SER A 52 -11.44 6.73 6.48
CA SER A 52 -10.42 6.38 5.48
C SER A 52 -10.52 4.92 5.09
N LEU A 53 -10.17 4.62 3.85
CA LEU A 53 -10.12 3.27 3.30
C LEU A 53 -8.77 3.07 2.62
N GLY A 54 -8.13 1.96 2.92
CA GLY A 54 -6.87 1.58 2.31
C GLY A 54 -6.79 0.08 2.02
N VAL A 55 -5.86 -0.30 1.16
CA VAL A 55 -5.62 -1.70 0.78
C VAL A 55 -4.17 -2.05 1.07
N VAL A 56 -3.96 -3.13 1.82
CA VAL A 56 -2.63 -3.70 2.06
C VAL A 56 -2.10 -4.30 0.75
N LEU A 57 -0.95 -3.79 0.30
CA LEU A 57 -0.35 -4.14 -0.99
C LEU A 57 0.51 -5.40 -0.94
N ASN A 58 1.10 -5.71 0.21
CA ASN A 58 2.21 -6.66 0.32
C ASN A 58 1.86 -7.94 1.12
N ARG A 59 0.59 -8.36 1.11
CA ARG A 59 0.15 -9.60 1.75
C ARG A 59 -0.45 -10.56 0.72
N PRO A 60 0.35 -11.50 0.18
CA PRO A 60 -0.16 -12.44 -0.80
C PRO A 60 -1.20 -13.34 -0.15
N SER A 61 -2.27 -13.68 -0.89
CA SER A 61 -3.23 -14.65 -0.41
C SER A 61 -2.65 -16.07 -0.47
N THR A 62 -3.03 -16.91 0.49
CA THR A 62 -2.70 -18.35 0.48
C THR A 62 -3.81 -19.22 -0.11
N ASP A 63 -4.96 -18.62 -0.42
CA ASP A 63 -6.13 -19.35 -0.93
C ASP A 63 -6.04 -19.58 -2.43
N SER A 64 -6.78 -20.60 -2.91
CA SER A 64 -6.84 -20.91 -4.35
C SER A 64 -7.60 -19.84 -5.11
N LEU A 65 -7.10 -19.47 -6.28
CA LEU A 65 -7.78 -18.57 -7.22
C LEU A 65 -9.21 -19.01 -7.53
N GLU A 66 -9.45 -20.32 -7.68
CA GLU A 66 -10.78 -20.88 -7.99
C GLU A 66 -11.80 -20.62 -6.87
N THR A 67 -11.32 -20.45 -5.64
CA THR A 67 -12.16 -20.17 -4.48
C THR A 67 -12.40 -18.67 -4.28
N LEU A 68 -11.43 -17.86 -4.69
CA LEU A 68 -11.44 -16.41 -4.48
C LEU A 68 -12.10 -15.65 -5.63
N LEU A 69 -11.68 -15.93 -6.87
CA LEU A 69 -12.08 -15.15 -8.03
C LEU A 69 -13.35 -15.73 -8.69
N PRO A 70 -14.18 -14.86 -9.28
CA PRO A 70 -15.23 -15.30 -10.18
C PRO A 70 -14.67 -16.16 -11.32
N THR A 71 -15.42 -17.20 -11.71
CA THR A 71 -14.99 -18.20 -12.71
C THR A 71 -14.55 -17.59 -14.05
N TRP A 72 -15.14 -16.45 -14.44
CA TRP A 72 -14.80 -15.76 -15.68
C TRP A 72 -13.41 -15.12 -15.66
N LEU A 73 -12.84 -14.88 -14.47
CA LEU A 73 -11.55 -14.23 -14.28
C LEU A 73 -10.44 -15.23 -13.95
N THR A 74 -10.78 -16.39 -13.42
CA THR A 74 -9.82 -17.41 -12.93
C THR A 74 -8.84 -17.88 -14.01
N SER A 75 -9.22 -17.90 -15.30
CA SER A 75 -8.34 -18.35 -16.39
C SER A 75 -7.27 -17.33 -16.80
N GLU A 76 -7.48 -16.05 -16.49
CA GLU A 76 -6.62 -14.95 -16.94
C GLU A 76 -5.66 -14.47 -15.84
N VAL A 77 -5.89 -14.88 -14.59
CA VAL A 77 -5.18 -14.35 -13.40
C VAL A 77 -4.28 -15.42 -12.79
N SER A 78 -3.08 -15.01 -12.37
CA SER A 78 -2.13 -15.85 -11.63
C SER A 78 -2.30 -15.72 -10.11
N SER A 79 -1.95 -16.76 -9.35
CA SER A 79 -2.08 -16.75 -7.88
C SER A 79 -1.20 -15.70 -7.21
N SER A 80 -0.05 -15.39 -7.81
CA SER A 80 0.85 -14.31 -7.41
C SER A 80 0.24 -12.90 -7.52
N THR A 81 -0.94 -12.79 -8.13
CA THR A 81 -1.64 -11.54 -8.40
C THR A 81 -2.74 -11.26 -7.37
N VAL A 82 -3.02 -12.21 -6.47
CA VAL A 82 -4.11 -12.09 -5.47
C VAL A 82 -3.56 -11.91 -4.06
N PHE A 83 -4.11 -10.91 -3.37
CA PHE A 83 -3.62 -10.39 -2.10
C PHE A 83 -4.75 -10.22 -1.09
N VAL A 84 -4.40 -10.16 0.19
CA VAL A 84 -5.30 -9.80 1.28
C VAL A 84 -5.14 -8.30 1.54
N GLY A 85 -6.14 -7.52 1.16
CA GLY A 85 -6.15 -6.06 1.27
C GLY A 85 -6.52 -5.53 2.66
N GLY A 86 -7.13 -6.35 3.52
CA GLY A 86 -7.34 -6.02 4.93
C GLY A 86 -8.48 -6.82 5.57
N PRO A 87 -8.76 -6.58 6.87
CA PRO A 87 -9.69 -7.41 7.64
C PRO A 87 -11.17 -7.05 7.42
N VAL A 88 -11.49 -5.92 6.78
CA VAL A 88 -12.86 -5.45 6.59
C VAL A 88 -13.40 -5.98 5.27
N GLN A 89 -14.63 -6.51 5.30
CA GLN A 89 -15.32 -7.11 4.15
C GLN A 89 -14.40 -8.06 3.36
N PRO A 90 -13.99 -9.20 3.94
CA PRO A 90 -13.00 -10.10 3.33
C PRO A 90 -13.40 -10.62 1.94
N ASP A 91 -14.69 -10.62 1.61
CA ASP A 91 -15.21 -11.05 0.30
C ASP A 91 -15.22 -9.92 -0.75
N ALA A 92 -14.94 -8.67 -0.37
CA ALA A 92 -14.89 -7.54 -1.30
C ALA A 92 -13.63 -7.64 -2.17
N LEU A 93 -13.81 -7.60 -3.49
CA LEU A 93 -12.73 -7.71 -4.46
C LEU A 93 -12.40 -6.33 -5.04
N LEU A 94 -11.16 -5.90 -4.86
CA LEU A 94 -10.61 -4.68 -5.46
C LEU A 94 -9.53 -5.04 -6.48
N ALA A 95 -9.46 -4.30 -7.58
CA ALA A 95 -8.45 -4.47 -8.61
C ALA A 95 -7.68 -3.18 -8.83
N LEU A 96 -6.36 -3.21 -8.63
CA LEU A 96 -5.47 -2.06 -8.82
C LEU A 96 -4.53 -2.30 -10.00
N LEU A 97 -4.20 -1.23 -10.71
CA LEU A 97 -3.28 -1.26 -11.84
C LEU A 97 -2.55 0.08 -11.98
N PRO A 98 -1.34 0.10 -12.57
CA PRO A 98 -0.68 1.34 -12.92
C PRO A 98 -1.56 2.20 -13.83
N THR A 99 -1.62 3.50 -13.58
CA THR A 99 -2.42 4.44 -14.40
C THR A 99 -1.97 4.46 -15.87
N SER A 100 -0.72 4.11 -16.16
CA SER A 100 -0.22 3.94 -17.53
C SER A 100 -0.87 2.78 -18.31
N SER A 101 -1.50 1.84 -17.59
CA SER A 101 -2.24 0.71 -18.16
C SER A 101 -3.75 0.82 -17.87
N ALA A 102 -4.21 2.00 -17.45
CA ALA A 102 -5.61 2.27 -17.20
C ALA A 102 -6.46 2.06 -18.47
N VAL A 103 -7.60 1.40 -18.32
CA VAL A 103 -8.58 1.13 -19.38
C VAL A 103 -9.90 1.85 -19.10
N SER A 104 -10.81 1.82 -20.07
CA SER A 104 -12.20 2.23 -19.87
C SER A 104 -12.81 1.45 -18.69
N GLY A 105 -13.46 2.16 -17.76
CA GLY A 105 -13.95 1.55 -16.51
C GLY A 105 -12.95 1.58 -15.36
N SER A 106 -11.76 2.18 -15.52
CA SER A 106 -10.87 2.46 -14.38
C SER A 106 -11.06 3.87 -13.82
N SER A 107 -10.95 4.01 -12.50
CA SER A 107 -10.94 5.27 -11.79
C SER A 107 -9.55 5.56 -11.22
N LYS A 108 -9.08 6.79 -11.40
CA LYS A 108 -7.75 7.20 -10.94
C LYS A 108 -7.73 7.35 -9.42
N ILE A 109 -6.81 6.70 -8.71
CA ILE A 109 -6.58 6.89 -7.26
C ILE A 109 -5.51 7.96 -7.04
N SER A 110 -4.39 7.85 -7.75
CA SER A 110 -3.28 8.79 -7.76
C SER A 110 -2.80 9.03 -9.19
N GLU A 111 -1.80 9.88 -9.39
CA GLU A 111 -1.15 10.06 -10.69
C GLU A 111 -0.57 8.77 -11.29
N GLN A 112 -0.32 7.76 -10.45
CA GLN A 112 0.45 6.58 -10.81
C GLN A 112 -0.34 5.28 -10.67
N ILE A 113 -1.41 5.26 -9.86
CA ILE A 113 -2.23 4.08 -9.61
C ILE A 113 -3.71 4.38 -9.88
N SER A 114 -4.36 3.45 -10.56
CA SER A 114 -5.80 3.43 -10.81
C SER A 114 -6.44 2.19 -10.19
N MET A 115 -7.75 2.26 -9.99
CA MET A 115 -8.61 1.14 -9.60
C MET A 115 -9.47 0.74 -10.78
N LEU A 116 -9.56 -0.55 -11.06
CA LEU A 116 -10.44 -1.10 -12.07
C LEU A 116 -11.79 -1.41 -11.44
N ASP A 117 -12.87 -0.90 -12.04
CA ASP A 117 -14.23 -1.24 -11.68
C ASP A 117 -14.59 -2.60 -12.31
N LEU A 118 -14.69 -3.63 -11.47
CA LEU A 118 -15.00 -5.00 -11.91
C LEU A 118 -16.48 -5.22 -12.21
N GLU A 119 -17.34 -4.27 -11.86
CA GLU A 119 -18.78 -4.32 -12.16
C GLU A 119 -19.12 -3.60 -13.47
N ALA A 120 -18.20 -2.79 -14.00
CA ALA A 120 -18.37 -2.13 -15.28
C ALA A 120 -18.39 -3.14 -16.43
N ASP A 121 -19.14 -2.87 -17.50
CA ASP A 121 -19.05 -3.63 -18.75
C ASP A 121 -17.66 -3.40 -19.39
N MET A 122 -16.73 -4.31 -19.07
CA MET A 122 -15.32 -4.18 -19.41
C MET A 122 -14.89 -5.29 -20.38
N ASN A 123 -14.16 -4.90 -21.42
CA ASN A 123 -13.58 -5.85 -22.36
C ASN A 123 -12.23 -6.35 -21.82
N LEU A 124 -12.20 -7.55 -21.25
CA LEU A 124 -11.01 -8.14 -20.63
C LEU A 124 -9.81 -8.24 -21.59
N THR A 125 -10.05 -8.33 -22.91
CA THR A 125 -8.96 -8.40 -23.90
C THR A 125 -8.15 -7.10 -24.00
N GLU A 126 -8.69 -5.98 -23.51
CA GLU A 126 -7.97 -4.69 -23.48
C GLU A 126 -7.10 -4.55 -22.24
N ILE A 127 -7.21 -5.48 -21.29
CA ILE A 127 -6.56 -5.42 -19.98
C ILE A 127 -5.35 -6.33 -19.95
N ASP A 128 -4.21 -5.73 -19.65
CA ASP A 128 -2.99 -6.47 -19.35
C ASP A 128 -3.07 -7.03 -17.92
N MET A 129 -3.61 -8.25 -17.79
CA MET A 129 -3.87 -8.90 -16.49
C MET A 129 -2.60 -9.12 -15.65
N ASP A 130 -1.42 -9.17 -16.27
CA ASP A 130 -0.15 -9.27 -15.55
C ASP A 130 0.16 -8.01 -14.71
N LYS A 131 -0.42 -6.86 -15.10
CA LYS A 131 -0.28 -5.57 -14.42
C LYS A 131 -1.40 -5.26 -13.43
N VAL A 132 -2.50 -6.00 -13.50
CA VAL A 132 -3.57 -5.88 -12.51
C VAL A 132 -3.13 -6.64 -11.26
N ARG A 133 -3.56 -6.17 -10.08
CA ARG A 133 -3.41 -6.86 -8.80
C ARG A 133 -4.78 -6.87 -8.12
N PHE A 134 -5.17 -8.02 -7.61
CA PHE A 134 -6.45 -8.24 -6.96
C PHE A 134 -6.27 -8.32 -5.45
N TYR A 135 -7.17 -7.67 -4.72
CA TYR A 135 -7.12 -7.57 -3.26
C TYR A 135 -8.47 -7.94 -2.67
N PHE A 136 -8.46 -8.86 -1.71
CA PHE A 136 -9.64 -9.25 -0.94
C PHE A 136 -9.68 -8.51 0.38
N GLY A 137 -10.81 -7.85 0.63
CA GLY A 137 -10.99 -6.97 1.78
C GLY A 137 -10.14 -5.71 1.74
N TYR A 138 -10.37 -4.87 2.73
CA TYR A 138 -9.69 -3.59 2.87
C TYR A 138 -9.45 -3.26 4.35
N ALA A 139 -8.59 -2.28 4.59
CA ALA A 139 -8.39 -1.64 5.88
C ALA A 139 -9.29 -0.40 5.96
N GLY A 140 -9.99 -0.25 7.08
CA GLY A 140 -10.91 0.86 7.31
C GLY A 140 -10.56 1.59 8.59
N TRP A 141 -10.62 2.92 8.54
CA TRP A 141 -10.47 3.79 9.71
C TRP A 141 -11.72 4.63 9.89
N SER A 142 -12.21 4.68 11.12
CA SER A 142 -13.28 5.59 11.52
C SER A 142 -12.82 7.06 11.43
N PRO A 143 -13.74 8.04 11.38
CA PRO A 143 -13.41 9.46 11.39
C PRO A 143 -12.36 9.83 12.45
N GLY A 144 -11.23 10.38 11.99
CA GLY A 144 -10.14 10.84 12.86
C GLY A 144 -9.23 9.74 13.45
N GLN A 145 -9.58 8.46 13.32
CA GLN A 145 -8.79 7.35 13.85
C GLN A 145 -7.39 7.29 13.23
N LEU A 146 -7.29 7.32 11.90
CA LEU A 146 -5.99 7.27 11.20
C LEU A 146 -5.05 8.40 11.65
N ARG A 147 -5.60 9.60 11.89
CA ARG A 147 -4.81 10.73 12.39
C ARG A 147 -4.21 10.44 13.76
N LEU A 148 -4.99 9.86 14.68
CA LEU A 148 -4.51 9.48 16.00
C LEU A 148 -3.42 8.40 15.91
N GLU A 149 -3.62 7.37 15.06
CA GLU A 149 -2.61 6.32 14.88
C GLU A 149 -1.29 6.87 14.30
N ILE A 150 -1.35 7.85 13.40
CA ILE A 150 -0.16 8.56 12.90
C ILE A 150 0.50 9.38 14.03
N GLU A 151 -0.28 10.11 14.83
CA GLU A 151 0.22 10.89 15.98
C GLU A 151 0.88 10.00 17.04
N GLU A 152 0.38 8.77 17.21
CA GLU A 152 0.93 7.74 18.09
C GLU A 152 2.16 7.01 17.50
N GLY A 153 2.50 7.27 16.24
CA GLY A 153 3.67 6.71 15.57
C GLY A 153 3.48 5.32 14.97
N ALA A 154 2.24 4.85 14.79
CA ALA A 154 1.93 3.56 14.17
C ALA A 154 2.24 3.54 12.66
N TRP A 155 2.11 4.69 11.99
CA TRP A 155 2.21 4.81 10.54
C TRP A 155 3.15 5.94 10.10
N TRP A 156 3.85 5.69 8.99
CA TRP A 156 4.45 6.74 8.18
C TRP A 156 3.72 6.90 6.86
N THR A 157 3.64 8.14 6.40
CA THR A 157 2.97 8.48 5.14
C THR A 157 4.00 8.84 4.07
N PHE A 158 3.89 8.23 2.88
CA PHE A 158 4.74 8.51 1.72
C PHE A 158 3.93 8.60 0.43
N ASP A 159 4.57 9.06 -0.65
CA ASP A 159 3.97 9.01 -2.00
C ASP A 159 3.99 7.59 -2.56
N SER A 160 2.89 7.20 -3.21
CA SER A 160 2.79 5.93 -3.93
C SER A 160 3.47 5.96 -5.30
N THR A 161 3.97 4.79 -5.70
CA THR A 161 4.51 4.52 -7.04
C THR A 161 3.95 3.19 -7.58
N PRO A 162 4.03 2.92 -8.90
CA PRO A 162 3.59 1.65 -9.46
C PRO A 162 4.44 0.47 -8.96
N ASP A 163 5.66 0.73 -8.51
CA ASP A 163 6.59 -0.30 -8.04
C ASP A 163 6.00 -1.05 -6.83
N GLU A 164 5.20 -0.40 -5.99
CA GLU A 164 4.54 -1.05 -4.86
C GLU A 164 3.45 -2.06 -5.26
N LEU A 165 2.97 -2.06 -6.52
CA LEU A 165 2.07 -3.10 -7.02
C LEU A 165 2.82 -4.33 -7.55
N THR A 166 4.12 -4.20 -7.82
CA THR A 166 4.94 -5.23 -8.47
C THR A 166 6.11 -5.71 -7.61
N CYS A 167 6.36 -5.05 -6.47
CA CYS A 167 7.35 -5.45 -5.48
C CYS A 167 7.14 -6.89 -5.01
N ASP A 168 8.24 -7.56 -4.65
CA ASP A 168 8.13 -8.81 -3.89
C ASP A 168 7.42 -8.51 -2.56
N PRO A 169 6.32 -9.22 -2.22
CA PRO A 169 5.55 -8.90 -1.02
C PRO A 169 6.37 -8.98 0.27
N SER A 170 7.38 -9.87 0.31
CA SER A 170 8.27 -10.07 1.46
C SER A 170 9.31 -8.96 1.62
N GLU A 171 9.62 -8.25 0.53
CA GLU A 171 10.61 -7.16 0.49
C GLU A 171 9.98 -5.77 0.30
N CYS A 172 8.68 -5.69 0.04
CA CYS A 172 8.02 -4.45 -0.34
C CYS A 172 8.15 -3.37 0.74
N TRP A 173 7.93 -3.75 1.99
CA TRP A 173 8.07 -2.85 3.14
C TRP A 173 9.48 -2.29 3.26
N GLN A 174 10.50 -3.15 3.15
CA GLN A 174 11.91 -2.76 3.19
C GLN A 174 12.25 -1.84 2.01
N SER A 175 11.74 -2.16 0.81
CA SER A 175 11.98 -1.40 -0.42
C SER A 175 11.40 0.01 -0.34
N VAL A 176 10.17 0.15 0.17
CA VAL A 176 9.54 1.47 0.38
C VAL A 176 10.33 2.28 1.38
N LEU A 177 10.80 1.68 2.48
CA LEU A 177 11.62 2.40 3.45
C LEU A 177 13.00 2.76 2.87
N ALA A 178 13.65 1.85 2.15
CA ALA A 178 14.99 2.01 1.62
C ALA A 178 15.13 3.19 0.63
N ARG A 179 14.05 3.51 -0.10
CA ARG A 179 14.01 4.65 -1.04
C ARG A 179 13.81 6.02 -0.37
N GLN A 180 13.42 6.06 0.91
CA GLN A 180 13.14 7.33 1.58
C GLN A 180 14.42 8.13 1.85
N ARG A 181 14.29 9.45 1.86
CA ARG A 181 15.39 10.38 2.21
C ARG A 181 15.36 10.80 3.69
N SER A 182 14.62 10.08 4.52
CA SER A 182 14.43 10.34 5.96
C SER A 182 14.97 9.20 6.83
N ALA A 183 14.85 9.31 8.15
CA ALA A 183 15.22 8.26 9.10
C ALA A 183 14.52 6.91 8.85
N ALA A 184 13.35 6.93 8.22
CA ALA A 184 12.62 5.73 7.81
C ALA A 184 13.52 4.73 7.04
N ARG A 185 14.47 5.23 6.23
CA ARG A 185 15.43 4.41 5.50
C ARG A 185 16.28 3.51 6.38
N LEU A 186 16.64 3.97 7.58
CA LEU A 186 17.46 3.19 8.52
C LEU A 186 16.71 1.96 9.06
N LEU A 187 15.38 1.95 9.01
CA LEU A 187 14.58 0.80 9.44
C LEU A 187 14.33 -0.21 8.32
N SER A 188 14.76 0.05 7.08
CA SER A 188 14.68 -0.94 6.00
C SER A 188 15.47 -2.22 6.30
N ILE A 189 16.50 -2.14 7.15
CA ILE A 189 17.31 -3.28 7.61
C ILE A 189 16.78 -3.92 8.91
N TYR A 190 15.63 -3.47 9.43
CA TYR A 190 15.11 -3.95 10.71
C TYR A 190 14.67 -5.43 10.60
N PRO A 191 15.29 -6.34 11.38
CA PRO A 191 15.14 -7.78 11.18
C PRO A 191 13.73 -8.26 11.52
N ASP A 192 13.30 -9.31 10.82
CA ASP A 192 11.98 -9.88 11.03
C ASP A 192 11.87 -10.75 12.27
N GLN A 193 11.53 -10.18 13.43
CA GLN A 193 11.36 -10.93 14.68
C GLN A 193 10.22 -11.99 14.66
N SER A 194 9.57 -12.27 13.52
CA SER A 194 8.55 -13.34 13.36
C SER A 194 8.97 -14.72 13.86
N TYR A 195 10.27 -15.02 13.92
CA TYR A 195 10.80 -16.31 14.36
C TYR A 195 10.91 -16.49 15.88
N MET A 196 10.48 -15.50 16.69
CA MET A 196 10.56 -15.58 18.15
C MET A 196 9.27 -16.07 18.85
N ASN A 197 8.25 -16.51 18.10
CA ASN A 197 7.02 -17.09 18.66
C ASN A 197 6.81 -18.54 18.22
#